data_AF-A0A4D6Y1C4-F1
#
_entry.id   AF-A0A4D6Y1C4-F1
#
_cell.length_a   1.000
_cell.length_b   1.000
_cell.length_c   1.000
_cell.angle_alpha   90.00
_cell.angle_beta   90.00
_cell.angle_gamma   90.00
#
_symmetry.space_group_name_H-M   'P 1'
#
loop_
_entity.id
_entity.type
_entity.pdbx_description
1 polymer ?
#
loop_
_entity_poly.entity_id
_entity_poly.type
_entity_poly.pdbx_seq_one_letter_code
_entity_poly.pdbx_strand_id
1 'polypeptide(L)'
;MKYKKFSFSLLEEIEKKKIEKDTINIKTLNLKNKKNHEQLKILIDYQKEYINKIQKKMMSGIDIYQWQNYNDFISILQKIIKENINNVKKNEKILEESLKVWSKNQIKLKVWKHLNIINKKEILKMKKIREEIINENFLQLKFLKKG
;
A
#
# COMPACT_ATOMS: atom_id res chain seq x y z
N MET A 1 -5.15 31.60 19.64
CA MET A 1 -5.18 30.54 18.58
C MET A 1 -3.78 30.11 18.11
N LYS A 2 -2.83 29.80 19.02
CA LYS A 2 -1.51 29.23 18.63
C LYS A 2 -1.60 27.75 18.19
N TYR A 3 -2.67 27.05 18.59
CA TYR A 3 -2.84 25.60 18.39
C TYR A 3 -3.24 25.17 16.96
N LYS A 4 -3.86 26.05 16.16
CA LYS A 4 -4.25 25.73 14.76
C LYS A 4 -3.04 25.63 13.81
N LYS A 5 -1.94 26.32 14.15
CA LYS A 5 -0.69 26.36 13.37
C LYS A 5 0.04 25.01 13.29
N PHE A 6 -0.04 24.24 14.37
CA PHE A 6 0.70 22.98 14.51
C PHE A 6 -0.09 21.78 13.95
N SER A 7 -1.41 21.94 13.74
CA SER A 7 -2.29 20.83 13.42
C SER A 7 -2.15 20.36 11.97
N PHE A 8 -2.24 21.25 10.97
CA PHE A 8 -2.29 20.81 9.57
C PHE A 8 -0.95 20.33 9.01
N SER A 9 0.18 20.94 9.40
CA SER A 9 1.51 20.46 9.00
C SER A 9 1.83 19.09 9.61
N LEU A 10 1.44 18.88 10.88
CA LEU A 10 1.58 17.59 11.54
C LEU A 10 0.69 16.52 10.90
N LEU A 11 -0.56 16.85 10.57
CA LEU A 11 -1.46 15.95 9.85
C LEU A 11 -0.93 15.59 8.45
N GLU A 12 -0.36 16.55 7.74
CA GLU A 12 0.32 16.31 6.46
C GLU A 12 1.49 15.33 6.62
N GLU A 13 2.33 15.52 7.65
CA GLU A 13 3.49 14.66 7.91
C GLU A 13 3.08 13.25 8.33
N ILE A 14 2.08 13.11 9.19
CA ILE A 14 1.51 11.82 9.59
C ILE A 14 0.98 11.08 8.36
N GLU A 15 0.27 11.77 7.47
CA GLU A 15 -0.27 11.15 6.26
C GLU A 15 0.83 10.72 5.29
N LYS A 16 1.94 11.49 5.16
CA LYS A 16 3.12 11.09 4.38
C LYS A 16 3.73 9.80 4.91
N LYS A 17 3.99 9.71 6.21
CA LYS A 17 4.55 8.51 6.84
C LYS A 17 3.64 7.29 6.65
N LYS A 18 2.33 7.49 6.71
CA LYS A 18 1.35 6.43 6.45
C LYS A 18 1.42 5.92 5.01
N ILE A 19 1.47 6.84 4.03
CA ILE A 19 1.61 6.50 2.61
C ILE A 19 2.92 5.75 2.34
N GLU A 20 4.03 6.16 2.95
CA GLU A 20 5.33 5.48 2.81
C GLU A 20 5.23 4.04 3.31
N LYS A 21 4.68 3.84 4.51
CA LYS A 21 4.45 2.50 5.08
C LYS A 21 3.55 1.64 4.19
N ASP A 22 2.45 2.21 3.71
CA ASP A 22 1.53 1.51 2.80
C ASP A 22 2.22 1.13 1.49
N THR A 23 3.07 2.01 0.94
CA THR A 23 3.82 1.76 -0.30
C THR A 23 4.79 0.59 -0.13
N ILE A 24 5.52 0.55 0.99
CA ILE A 24 6.40 -0.58 1.32
C ILE A 24 5.59 -1.87 1.44
N ASN A 25 4.47 -1.85 2.15
CA ASN A 25 3.59 -3.01 2.31
C ASN A 25 3.01 -3.51 0.98
N ILE A 26 2.55 -2.61 0.12
CA ILE A 26 2.04 -2.98 -1.22
C ILE A 26 3.16 -3.62 -2.04
N LYS A 27 4.38 -3.10 -1.97
CA LYS A 27 5.53 -3.67 -2.68
C LYS A 27 5.85 -5.08 -2.18
N THR A 28 5.88 -5.30 -0.87
CA THR A 28 6.15 -6.63 -0.29
C THR A 28 5.05 -7.62 -0.64
N LEU A 29 3.78 -7.23 -0.54
CA LEU A 29 2.63 -8.04 -0.95
C LEU A 29 2.69 -8.41 -2.43
N ASN A 30 3.02 -7.46 -3.30
CA ASN A 30 3.13 -7.70 -4.75
C ASN A 30 4.26 -8.69 -5.06
N LEU A 31 5.43 -8.54 -4.42
CA LEU A 31 6.55 -9.49 -4.59
C LEU A 31 6.17 -10.89 -4.11
N LYS A 32 5.50 -11.00 -2.97
CA LYS A 32 4.99 -12.28 -2.46
C LYS A 32 3.97 -12.90 -3.42
N ASN A 33 3.06 -12.10 -3.98
CA ASN A 33 2.05 -12.58 -4.91
C ASN A 33 2.68 -13.12 -6.21
N LYS A 34 3.71 -12.43 -6.73
CA LYS A 34 4.49 -12.92 -7.89
C LYS A 34 5.14 -14.27 -7.63
N LYS A 35 5.80 -14.42 -6.48
CA LYS A 35 6.41 -15.71 -6.08
C LYS A 35 5.37 -16.83 -5.98
N ASN A 36 4.19 -16.54 -5.43
CA ASN A 36 3.11 -17.52 -5.33
C ASN A 36 2.58 -17.93 -6.72
N HIS A 37 2.45 -16.97 -7.64
CA HIS A 37 2.08 -17.24 -9.04
C HIS A 37 3.12 -18.10 -9.76
N GLU A 38 4.41 -17.79 -9.58
CA GLU A 38 5.51 -18.61 -10.13
C GLU A 38 5.48 -20.03 -9.57
N GLN A 39 5.30 -20.19 -8.25
CA GLN A 39 5.18 -21.49 -7.62
C GLN A 39 3.97 -22.27 -8.15
N LEU A 40 2.83 -21.61 -8.32
CA LEU A 40 1.63 -22.24 -8.88
C LEU A 40 1.88 -22.73 -10.31
N LYS A 41 2.55 -21.93 -11.14
CA LYS A 41 2.93 -22.32 -12.50
C LYS A 41 3.81 -23.58 -12.49
N ILE A 42 4.85 -23.60 -11.65
CA ILE A 42 5.74 -24.76 -11.50
C ILE A 42 4.94 -26.02 -11.10
N LEU A 43 4.02 -25.91 -10.14
CA LEU A 43 3.22 -27.06 -9.71
C LEU A 43 2.29 -27.58 -10.81
N ILE A 44 1.69 -26.69 -11.60
CA ILE A 44 0.83 -27.06 -12.74
C ILE A 44 1.65 -27.74 -13.84
N ASP A 45 2.82 -27.19 -14.17
CA ASP A 45 3.69 -27.75 -15.20
C ASP A 45 4.21 -29.13 -14.76
N TYR A 46 4.66 -29.24 -13.50
CA TYR A 46 5.06 -30.51 -12.90
C TYR A 46 3.92 -31.54 -12.90
N GLN A 47 2.68 -31.14 -12.59
CA GLN A 47 1.53 -32.02 -12.66
C GLN A 47 1.33 -32.59 -14.07
N LYS A 48 1.42 -31.75 -15.11
CA LYS A 48 1.28 -32.18 -16.50
C LYS A 48 2.39 -33.16 -16.89
N GLU A 49 3.64 -32.85 -16.56
CA GLU A 49 4.77 -33.74 -16.82
C GLU A 49 4.60 -35.09 -16.12
N TYR A 50 4.14 -35.07 -14.87
CA TYR A 50 3.91 -36.27 -14.07
C TYR A 50 2.82 -37.17 -14.68
N ILE A 51 1.69 -36.58 -15.10
CA ILE A 51 0.61 -37.29 -15.80
C ILE A 51 1.13 -37.90 -17.11
N ASN A 52 1.84 -37.12 -17.93
CA ASN A 52 2.39 -37.58 -19.21
C ASN A 52 3.38 -38.75 -19.02
N LYS A 53 4.22 -38.67 -17.98
CA LYS A 53 5.18 -39.74 -17.65
C LYS A 53 4.46 -41.05 -17.31
N ILE A 54 3.33 -40.97 -16.62
CA ILE A 54 2.58 -42.13 -16.18
C ILE A 54 1.76 -42.72 -17.32
N GLN A 55 1.15 -41.90 -18.16
CA GLN A 55 0.50 -42.36 -19.40
C GLN A 55 1.47 -43.14 -20.28
N LYS A 56 2.71 -42.67 -20.44
CA LYS A 56 3.76 -43.41 -21.18
C LYS A 56 4.11 -44.74 -20.52
N LYS A 57 4.24 -44.77 -19.18
CA LYS A 57 4.49 -46.01 -18.44
C LYS A 57 3.32 -46.99 -18.51
N MET A 58 2.08 -46.50 -18.55
CA MET A 58 0.88 -47.34 -18.65
C MET A 58 0.86 -48.13 -19.94
N MET A 59 1.31 -47.53 -21.05
CA MET A 59 1.43 -48.22 -22.33
C MET A 59 2.38 -49.42 -22.28
N SER A 60 3.39 -49.41 -21.40
CA SER A 60 4.31 -50.54 -21.19
C SER A 60 3.86 -51.53 -20.11
N GLY A 61 2.68 -51.32 -19.50
CA GLY A 61 2.25 -52.04 -18.30
C GLY A 61 2.85 -51.44 -17.03
N ILE A 62 2.03 -51.31 -15.98
CA ILE A 62 2.42 -50.79 -14.67
C ILE A 62 1.97 -51.77 -13.58
N ASP A 63 2.83 -51.99 -12.59
CA ASP A 63 2.50 -52.74 -11.39
C ASP A 63 1.49 -52.00 -10.50
N ILE A 64 0.61 -52.73 -9.82
CA ILE A 64 -0.49 -52.16 -9.02
C ILE A 64 0.01 -51.21 -7.92
N TYR A 65 1.16 -51.51 -7.32
CA TYR A 65 1.80 -50.63 -6.33
C TYR A 65 2.25 -49.30 -6.93
N GLN A 66 2.80 -49.32 -8.14
CA GLN A 66 3.18 -48.09 -8.85
C GLN A 66 1.96 -47.26 -9.26
N TRP A 67 0.85 -47.92 -9.62
CA TRP A 67 -0.42 -47.26 -9.90
C TRP A 67 -1.05 -46.62 -8.66
N GLN A 68 -1.02 -47.30 -7.51
CA GLN A 68 -1.49 -46.74 -6.24
C GLN A 68 -0.65 -45.53 -5.82
N ASN A 69 0.68 -45.66 -5.82
CA ASN A 69 1.60 -44.56 -5.51
C ASN A 69 1.37 -43.33 -6.41
N TYR A 70 1.05 -43.57 -7.69
CA TYR A 70 0.69 -42.50 -8.61
C TYR A 70 -0.57 -41.76 -8.15
N ASN A 71 -1.64 -42.49 -7.87
CA ASN A 71 -2.93 -41.93 -7.48
C ASN A 71 -2.87 -41.18 -6.13
N ASP A 72 -2.09 -41.69 -5.19
CA ASP A 72 -1.87 -41.02 -3.90
C ASP A 72 -1.13 -39.70 -4.10
N PHE A 73 -0.03 -39.74 -4.86
CA PHE A 73 0.77 -38.55 -5.11
C PHE A 73 0.01 -37.47 -5.90
N ILE A 74 -0.72 -37.85 -6.96
CA ILE A 74 -1.49 -36.87 -7.76
C ILE A 74 -2.61 -36.24 -6.93
N SER A 75 -3.24 -36.99 -6.03
CA SER A 75 -4.25 -36.49 -5.09
C SER A 75 -3.66 -35.45 -4.14
N ILE A 76 -2.50 -35.72 -3.56
CA ILE A 76 -1.78 -34.78 -2.70
C ILE A 76 -1.38 -33.52 -3.49
N LEU A 77 -0.81 -33.70 -4.68
CA LEU A 77 -0.40 -32.59 -5.55
C LEU A 77 -1.58 -31.68 -5.92
N GLN A 78 -2.74 -32.27 -6.24
CA GLN A 78 -3.96 -31.51 -6.52
C GLN A 78 -4.44 -30.69 -5.32
N LYS A 79 -4.34 -31.25 -4.10
CA LYS A 79 -4.67 -30.49 -2.87
C LYS A 79 -3.73 -29.29 -2.69
N ILE A 80 -2.42 -29.49 -2.86
CA ILE A 80 -1.42 -28.42 -2.76
C ILE A 80 -1.68 -27.33 -3.82
N ILE A 81 -1.96 -27.71 -5.07
CA ILE A 81 -2.29 -26.77 -6.15
C ILE A 81 -3.54 -25.95 -5.78
N LYS A 82 -4.60 -26.62 -5.29
CA LYS A 82 -5.84 -25.96 -4.88
C LYS A 82 -5.61 -24.97 -3.74
N GLU A 83 -4.81 -25.34 -2.75
CA GLU A 83 -4.43 -24.44 -1.65
C GLU A 83 -3.64 -23.24 -2.17
N ASN A 84 -2.69 -23.44 -3.07
CA ASN A 84 -1.90 -22.35 -3.64
C ASN A 84 -2.76 -21.38 -4.47
N ILE A 85 -3.70 -21.90 -5.27
CA ILE A 85 -4.71 -21.09 -5.98
C ILE A 85 -5.51 -20.23 -5.00
N ASN A 86 -5.96 -20.80 -3.88
CA ASN A 86 -6.69 -20.05 -2.87
C ASN A 86 -5.82 -18.96 -2.21
N ASN A 87 -4.55 -19.26 -1.94
CA ASN A 87 -3.60 -18.30 -1.40
C ASN A 87 -3.33 -17.13 -2.35
N VAL A 88 -3.16 -17.41 -3.65
CA VAL A 88 -3.05 -16.40 -4.70
C VAL A 88 -4.28 -15.49 -4.71
N LYS A 89 -5.49 -16.04 -4.79
CA LYS A 89 -6.74 -15.26 -4.77
C LYS A 89 -6.87 -14.39 -3.53
N LYS A 90 -6.51 -14.94 -2.37
CA LYS A 90 -6.53 -14.19 -1.09
C LYS A 90 -5.54 -13.03 -1.11
N ASN A 91 -4.32 -13.25 -1.60
CA ASN A 91 -3.30 -12.21 -1.70
C ASN A 91 -3.70 -11.11 -2.69
N GLU A 92 -4.31 -11.47 -3.81
CA GLU A 92 -4.83 -10.51 -4.79
C GLU A 92 -5.89 -9.60 -4.17
N LYS A 93 -6.82 -10.17 -3.41
CA LYS A 93 -7.84 -9.40 -2.67
C LYS A 93 -7.21 -8.44 -1.66
N ILE A 94 -6.25 -8.92 -0.86
CA ILE A 94 -5.53 -8.08 0.13
C ILE A 94 -4.76 -6.96 -0.57
N LEU A 95 -4.15 -7.24 -1.72
CA LEU A 95 -3.42 -6.25 -2.51
C LEU A 95 -4.37 -5.18 -3.05
N GLU A 96 -5.54 -5.57 -3.57
CA GLU A 96 -6.56 -4.64 -4.06
C GLU A 96 -7.09 -3.73 -2.94
N GLU A 97 -7.38 -4.30 -1.77
CA GLU A 97 -7.80 -3.55 -0.58
C GLU A 97 -6.71 -2.57 -0.13
N SER A 98 -5.46 -3.02 -0.10
CA SER A 98 -4.30 -2.19 0.27
C SER A 98 -4.12 -1.01 -0.71
N LEU A 99 -4.27 -1.24 -2.01
CA LEU A 99 -4.23 -0.20 -3.05
C LEU A 99 -5.35 0.82 -2.87
N LYS A 100 -6.57 0.37 -2.53
CA LYS A 100 -7.69 1.28 -2.23
C LYS A 100 -7.39 2.17 -1.02
N VAL A 101 -6.84 1.60 0.05
CA VAL A 101 -6.45 2.38 1.25
C VAL A 101 -5.35 3.38 0.93
N TRP A 102 -4.30 2.95 0.22
CA TRP A 102 -3.21 3.82 -0.21
C TRP A 102 -3.70 4.97 -1.08
N SER A 103 -4.59 4.70 -2.04
CA SER A 103 -5.20 5.72 -2.90
C SER A 103 -6.00 6.76 -2.08
N LYS A 104 -6.80 6.31 -1.10
CA LYS A 104 -7.51 7.21 -0.18
C LYS A 104 -6.55 8.09 0.62
N ASN A 105 -5.46 7.51 1.13
CA ASN A 105 -4.45 8.27 1.89
C ASN A 105 -3.75 9.31 0.99
N GLN A 106 -3.46 8.99 -0.28
CA GLN A 106 -2.93 9.94 -1.26
C GLN A 106 -3.85 11.14 -1.49
N ILE A 107 -5.16 10.90 -1.63
CA ILE A 107 -6.15 11.97 -1.75
C ILE A 107 -6.14 12.83 -0.47
N LYS A 108 -6.16 12.19 0.70
CA LYS A 108 -6.12 12.88 2.00
C LYS A 108 -4.86 13.75 2.17
N LEU A 109 -3.71 13.27 1.72
CA LEU A 109 -2.47 14.06 1.70
C LEU A 109 -2.60 15.31 0.84
N LYS A 110 -3.21 15.22 -0.34
CA LYS A 110 -3.46 16.40 -1.20
C LYS A 110 -4.34 17.44 -0.50
N VAL A 111 -5.39 16.98 0.18
CA VAL A 111 -6.27 17.85 0.98
C VAL A 111 -5.49 18.55 2.08
N TRP A 112 -4.67 17.82 2.85
CA TRP A 112 -3.86 18.43 3.91
C TRP A 112 -2.85 19.44 3.37
N LYS A 113 -2.16 19.13 2.27
CA LYS A 113 -1.25 20.08 1.61
C LYS A 113 -1.98 21.37 1.22
N HIS A 114 -3.17 21.25 0.63
CA HIS A 114 -3.98 22.40 0.23
C HIS A 114 -4.40 23.25 1.44
N LEU A 115 -4.95 22.63 2.48
CA LEU A 115 -5.34 23.32 3.72
C LEU A 115 -4.15 23.99 4.41
N ASN A 116 -2.98 23.33 4.41
CA ASN A 116 -1.75 23.89 4.97
C ASN A 116 -1.31 25.15 4.20
N ILE A 117 -1.42 25.15 2.86
CA ILE A 117 -1.13 26.34 2.03
C ILE A 117 -2.08 27.49 2.36
N ILE A 118 -3.40 27.23 2.43
CA ILE A 118 -4.40 28.25 2.77
C ILE A 118 -4.09 28.85 4.15
N ASN A 119 -3.90 28.01 5.16
CA ASN A 119 -3.59 28.44 6.52
C ASN A 119 -2.30 29.28 6.58
N LYS A 120 -1.25 28.89 5.85
CA LYS A 120 0.00 29.67 5.75
C LYS A 120 -0.25 31.07 5.16
N LYS A 121 -1.07 31.18 4.11
CA LYS A 121 -1.42 32.47 3.49
C LYS A 121 -2.21 33.36 4.47
N GLU A 122 -3.19 32.81 5.17
CA GLU A 122 -3.97 33.56 6.19
C GLU A 122 -3.08 34.05 7.32
N ILE A 123 -2.19 33.20 7.82
CA ILE A 123 -1.24 33.58 8.87
C ILE A 123 -0.34 34.74 8.41
N LEU A 124 0.15 34.69 7.17
CA LEU A 124 0.99 35.75 6.63
C LEU A 124 0.23 37.07 6.54
N LYS A 125 -1.03 37.04 6.06
CA LYS A 125 -1.91 38.21 6.02
C LYS A 125 -2.12 38.80 7.42
N MET A 126 -2.45 37.96 8.41
CA MET A 126 -2.63 38.43 9.80
C MET A 126 -1.35 39.02 10.40
N LYS A 127 -0.17 38.50 10.04
CA LYS A 127 1.11 39.06 10.50
C LYS A 127 1.34 40.46 9.92
N LYS A 128 1.14 40.63 8.60
CA LYS A 128 1.27 41.93 7.94
C LYS A 128 0.37 42.99 8.55
N ILE A 129 -0.92 42.66 8.74
CA ILE A 129 -1.90 43.56 9.37
C ILE A 129 -1.44 43.96 10.78
N ARG A 130 -0.90 43.02 11.57
CA ARG A 130 -0.38 43.34 12.91
C ARG A 130 0.85 44.24 12.87
N GLU A 131 1.76 44.01 11.93
CA GLU A 131 2.96 44.84 11.75
C GLU A 131 2.59 46.26 11.33
N GLU A 132 1.62 46.42 10.42
CA GLU A 132 1.05 47.72 10.02
C GLU A 132 0.46 48.47 11.22
N ILE A 133 -0.40 47.82 12.01
CA ILE A 133 -0.99 48.41 13.23
C ILE A 133 0.09 48.85 14.23
N ILE A 134 1.13 48.04 14.44
CA ILE A 134 2.23 48.38 15.36
C ILE A 134 2.99 49.61 14.86
N ASN A 135 3.26 49.68 13.55
CA ASN A 135 3.96 50.81 12.94
C ASN A 135 3.14 52.11 13.04
N GLU A 136 1.84 52.06 12.74
CA GLU A 136 0.93 53.21 12.88
C GLU A 136 0.92 53.72 14.32
N ASN A 137 0.76 52.83 15.29
CA ASN A 137 0.79 53.18 16.72
C ASN A 137 2.14 53.82 17.12
N PHE A 138 3.26 53.29 16.63
CA PHE A 138 4.58 53.85 16.89
C PHE A 138 4.73 55.27 16.32
N LEU A 139 4.25 55.50 15.10
CA LEU A 139 4.26 56.83 14.48
C LEU A 139 3.43 57.82 15.31
N GLN A 140 2.22 57.45 15.72
CA GLN A 140 1.37 58.28 16.57
C GLN A 140 2.06 58.69 17.89
N LEU A 141 2.67 57.73 18.59
CA LEU A 141 3.42 58.00 19.82
C LEU A 141 4.62 58.92 19.61
N LYS A 142 5.29 58.83 18.45
CA LYS A 142 6.41 59.70 18.10
C LYS A 142 5.95 61.15 17.83
N PHE A 143 4.78 61.33 17.24
CA PHE A 143 4.18 62.66 17.07
C PHE A 143 3.79 63.27 18.41
N LEU A 144 3.18 62.50 19.30
CA LEU A 144 2.79 62.95 20.65
C LEU A 144 3.98 63.36 21.54
N LYS A 145 5.19 62.86 21.27
CA LYS A 145 6.42 63.24 22.01
C LYS A 145 7.12 64.49 21.47
N LYS A 146 6.72 64.99 20.31
CA LYS A 146 7.36 66.13 19.62
C LYS A 146 6.54 67.43 19.71
N GLY A 147 5.29 67.36 20.17
CA GLY A 147 4.50 68.52 20.59
C GLY A 147 4.57 68.66 22.09
#